data_AF-A0A3N2I9P9-F1
#
_entry.id   AF-A0A3N2I9P9-F1
#
_cell.length_a   1.000
_cell.length_b   1.000
_cell.length_c   1.000
_cell.angle_alpha   90.00
_cell.angle_beta   90.00
_cell.angle_gamma   90.00
#
_symmetry.space_group_name_H-M   'P 1'
#
loop_
_entity.id
_entity.type
_entity.pdbx_description
1 polymer ?
#
loop_
_entity_poly.entity_id
_entity_poly.type
_entity_poly.pdbx_seq_one_letter_code
_entity_poly.pdbx_strand_id
1 'polypeptide(L)'
;GVVGTATFTDGTFAFPITGGNVDYYGPDSDVRPYVQGEIDHDGSGISLTAADGTVVELTDFRIDPGESKLYGTVTANGTVAAEDAYLFNLWGGTLKPIQMEGSNAVLEGTTVHISPDAASLLNQTFKTDAVQDEMLVGVAKITVATQ
;
A
#
# COMPACT_ATOMS: atom_id res chain seq x y z
N GLY A 1 -7.62 -10.89 6.58
CA GLY A 1 -7.06 -11.95 5.72
C GLY A 1 -6.55 -11.33 4.43
N VAL A 2 -6.35 -12.15 3.41
CA VAL A 2 -6.03 -11.70 2.04
C VAL A 2 -7.27 -11.75 1.16
N VAL A 3 -7.32 -10.88 0.16
CA VAL A 3 -8.37 -10.83 -0.87
C VAL A 3 -7.74 -11.06 -2.24
N GLY A 4 -8.43 -11.83 -3.08
CA GLY A 4 -8.03 -12.07 -4.46
C GLY A 4 -6.66 -12.75 -4.60
N THR A 5 -5.76 -12.15 -5.37
CA THR A 5 -4.43 -12.71 -5.66
C THR A 5 -3.37 -12.36 -4.62
N ALA A 6 -3.71 -11.60 -3.58
CA ALA A 6 -2.79 -11.29 -2.49
C ALA A 6 -2.40 -12.55 -1.72
N THR A 7 -1.16 -12.61 -1.24
CA THR A 7 -0.67 -13.69 -0.37
C THR A 7 -0.21 -13.15 0.97
N PHE A 8 -0.21 -14.01 1.99
CA PHE A 8 0.35 -13.71 3.30
C PHE A 8 1.26 -14.86 3.72
N THR A 9 2.54 -14.58 3.89
CA THR A 9 3.55 -15.59 4.25
C THR A 9 4.56 -14.94 5.19
N ASP A 10 4.85 -15.61 6.30
CA ASP A 10 5.85 -15.20 7.29
C ASP A 10 5.72 -13.72 7.74
N GLY A 11 4.48 -13.25 7.94
CA GLY A 11 4.20 -11.88 8.38
C GLY A 11 4.21 -10.83 7.27
N THR A 12 4.44 -11.23 6.01
CA THR A 12 4.48 -10.33 4.86
C THR A 12 3.24 -10.51 3.99
N PHE A 13 2.55 -9.42 3.70
CA PHE A 13 1.56 -9.36 2.63
C PHE A 13 2.27 -9.11 1.30
N ALA A 14 1.95 -9.89 0.27
CA ALA A 14 2.44 -9.65 -1.08
C ALA A 14 1.27 -9.43 -2.03
N PHE A 15 1.35 -8.35 -2.79
CA PHE A 15 0.37 -7.91 -3.78
C PHE A 15 1.02 -7.99 -5.17
N PRO A 16 0.54 -8.83 -6.09
CA PRO A 16 1.09 -8.89 -7.44
C PRO A 16 0.99 -7.54 -8.13
N ILE A 17 2.05 -7.11 -8.83
CA ILE A 17 2.00 -5.92 -9.70
C ILE A 17 1.24 -6.29 -10.97
N THR A 18 0.18 -5.55 -11.28
CA THR A 18 -0.67 -5.75 -12.46
C THR A 18 -0.43 -4.72 -13.55
N GLY A 19 0.12 -3.56 -13.20
CA GLY A 19 0.27 -2.44 -14.11
C GLY A 19 1.13 -1.30 -13.56
N GLY A 20 1.14 -0.21 -14.30
CA GLY A 20 1.89 1.00 -13.98
C GLY A 20 3.29 1.08 -14.60
N ASN A 21 3.97 2.19 -14.31
CA ASN A 21 5.35 2.46 -14.68
C ASN A 21 6.03 3.28 -13.59
N VAL A 22 7.32 3.05 -13.38
CA VAL A 22 8.09 3.75 -12.34
C VAL A 22 9.41 4.24 -12.89
N ASP A 23 9.73 5.50 -12.58
CA ASP A 23 11.05 6.06 -12.73
C ASP A 23 11.76 6.11 -11.36
N TYR A 24 13.01 5.67 -11.34
CA TYR A 24 13.89 5.78 -10.18
C TYR A 24 14.99 6.80 -10.45
N TYR A 25 14.99 7.86 -9.65
CA TYR A 25 16.02 8.88 -9.61
C TYR A 25 16.96 8.59 -8.44
N GLY A 26 18.24 8.39 -8.76
CA GLY A 26 19.27 8.10 -7.77
C GLY A 26 19.40 9.21 -6.71
N PRO A 27 19.97 8.89 -5.53
CA PRO A 27 20.14 9.85 -4.45
C PRO A 27 21.05 11.05 -4.79
N ASP A 28 21.89 10.89 -5.82
CA ASP A 28 22.75 11.90 -6.42
C ASP A 28 22.03 12.86 -7.39
N SER A 29 20.79 12.55 -7.77
CA SER A 29 19.91 13.45 -8.52
C SER A 29 19.39 14.59 -7.64
N ASP A 30 18.97 15.70 -8.24
CA ASP A 30 18.21 16.77 -7.58
C ASP A 30 16.69 16.50 -7.58
N VAL A 31 16.23 15.45 -8.26
CA VAL A 31 14.81 15.11 -8.40
C VAL A 31 14.27 14.46 -7.12
N ARG A 32 13.17 14.99 -6.58
CA ARG A 32 12.44 14.43 -5.43
C ARG A 32 10.93 14.43 -5.71
N PRO A 33 10.18 13.41 -5.26
CA PRO A 33 10.66 12.17 -4.62
C PRO A 33 11.49 11.30 -5.58
N TYR A 34 12.33 10.41 -5.03
CA TYR A 34 13.25 9.55 -5.80
C TYR A 34 12.55 8.54 -6.68
N VAL A 35 11.29 8.24 -6.39
CA VAL A 35 10.47 7.28 -7.10
C VAL A 35 9.26 8.04 -7.57
N GLN A 36 8.94 7.93 -8.85
CA GLN A 36 7.78 8.60 -9.45
C GLN A 36 7.09 7.67 -10.42
N GLY A 37 5.79 7.86 -10.62
CA GLY A 37 4.98 7.05 -11.50
C GLY A 37 3.80 6.44 -10.76
N GLU A 38 3.37 5.27 -11.21
CA GLU A 38 2.19 4.57 -10.69
C GLU A 38 2.47 3.06 -10.65
N ILE A 39 1.95 2.37 -9.65
CA ILE A 39 2.01 0.90 -9.55
C ILE A 39 0.63 0.38 -9.19
N ASP A 40 0.12 -0.52 -10.02
CA ASP A 40 -1.21 -1.11 -9.83
C ASP A 40 -1.11 -2.52 -9.28
N HIS A 41 -2.06 -2.87 -8.42
CA HIS A 41 -2.20 -4.17 -7.76
C HIS A 41 -3.65 -4.69 -7.84
N ASP A 42 -4.26 -4.56 -9.02
CA ASP A 42 -5.66 -4.88 -9.27
C ASP A 42 -6.03 -6.33 -8.90
N GLY A 43 -7.23 -6.52 -8.35
CA GLY A 43 -7.73 -7.83 -7.96
C GLY A 43 -6.99 -8.45 -6.77
N SER A 44 -6.23 -7.65 -6.01
CA SER A 44 -5.56 -8.06 -4.78
C SER A 44 -5.90 -7.10 -3.63
N GLY A 45 -5.78 -7.57 -2.39
CA GLY A 45 -6.09 -6.72 -1.24
C GLY A 45 -6.03 -7.43 0.11
N ILE A 46 -6.53 -6.75 1.13
CA ILE A 46 -6.63 -7.26 2.50
C ILE A 46 -8.07 -7.17 3.02
N SER A 47 -8.42 -8.07 3.93
CA SER A 47 -9.68 -8.05 4.66
C SER A 47 -9.46 -7.83 6.15
N LEU A 48 -10.26 -6.93 6.74
CA LEU A 48 -10.33 -6.66 8.17
C LEU A 48 -11.68 -7.18 8.65
N THR A 49 -11.67 -8.10 9.62
CA THR A 49 -12.89 -8.71 10.15
C THR A 49 -12.97 -8.43 11.64
N ALA A 50 -14.03 -7.74 12.06
CA ALA A 50 -14.32 -7.51 13.46
C ALA A 50 -15.01 -8.72 14.10
N ALA A 51 -14.98 -8.79 15.43
CA ALA A 51 -15.57 -9.88 16.20
C ALA A 51 -17.10 -10.00 16.02
N ASP A 52 -17.77 -8.90 15.66
CA ASP A 52 -19.21 -8.87 15.39
C ASP A 52 -19.58 -9.33 13.96
N GLY A 53 -18.58 -9.72 13.16
CA GLY A 53 -18.76 -10.18 11.78
C GLY A 53 -18.72 -9.07 10.73
N THR A 54 -18.51 -7.81 11.12
CA THR A 54 -18.27 -6.72 10.16
C THR A 54 -17.00 -7.01 9.36
N VAL A 55 -17.10 -6.99 8.03
CA VAL A 55 -15.97 -7.18 7.11
C VAL A 55 -15.73 -5.90 6.34
N VAL A 56 -14.48 -5.41 6.36
CA VAL A 56 -13.99 -4.35 5.47
C VAL A 56 -12.91 -4.95 4.59
N GLU A 57 -13.00 -4.74 3.27
CA GLU A 57 -11.95 -5.11 2.34
C GLU A 57 -11.34 -3.85 1.74
N LEU A 58 -10.01 -3.83 1.66
CA LEU A 58 -9.23 -2.81 0.98
C LEU A 58 -8.58 -3.51 -0.22
N THR A 59 -8.99 -3.17 -1.44
CA THR A 59 -8.58 -3.87 -2.67
C THR A 59 -8.13 -2.90 -3.75
N ASP A 60 -7.58 -3.47 -4.84
CA ASP A 60 -7.26 -2.75 -6.08
C ASP A 60 -6.32 -1.57 -5.79
N PHE A 61 -5.19 -1.90 -5.14
CA PHE A 61 -4.28 -0.87 -4.68
C PHE A 61 -3.58 -0.18 -5.84
N ARG A 62 -3.58 1.16 -5.79
CA ARG A 62 -2.86 2.03 -6.70
C ARG A 62 -1.89 2.87 -5.91
N ILE A 63 -0.61 2.72 -6.19
CA ILE A 63 0.47 3.41 -5.50
C ILE A 63 0.91 4.57 -6.37
N ASP A 64 0.92 5.78 -5.81
CA ASP A 64 1.53 6.96 -6.41
C ASP A 64 2.74 7.39 -5.55
N PRO A 65 3.96 6.96 -5.91
CA PRO A 65 5.17 7.35 -5.20
C PRO A 65 5.50 8.85 -5.35
N GLY A 66 5.01 9.49 -6.43
CA GLY A 66 5.18 10.92 -6.69
C GLY A 66 4.42 11.78 -5.69
N GLU A 67 3.19 11.37 -5.36
CA GLU A 67 2.39 11.98 -4.31
C GLU A 67 2.68 11.42 -2.91
N SER A 68 3.43 10.32 -2.82
CA SER A 68 3.69 9.60 -1.58
C SER A 68 2.41 9.04 -0.94
N LYS A 69 1.55 8.44 -1.76
CA LYS A 69 0.22 7.96 -1.37
C LYS A 69 -0.09 6.57 -1.92
N LEU A 70 -0.88 5.81 -1.17
CA LEU A 70 -1.51 4.58 -1.62
C LEU A 70 -3.02 4.73 -1.58
N TYR A 71 -3.66 4.38 -2.68
CA TYR A 71 -5.10 4.40 -2.88
C TYR A 71 -5.66 2.99 -3.05
N GLY A 72 -6.97 2.83 -2.89
CA GLY A 72 -7.66 1.59 -3.21
C GLY A 72 -9.16 1.66 -2.99
N THR A 73 -9.85 0.61 -3.42
CA THR A 73 -11.28 0.43 -3.21
C THR A 73 -11.55 -0.06 -1.79
N VAL A 74 -12.56 0.53 -1.14
CA VAL A 74 -13.05 0.09 0.17
C VAL A 74 -14.43 -0.52 0.02
N THR A 75 -14.58 -1.76 0.44
CA THR A 75 -15.89 -2.39 0.59
C THR A 75 -16.18 -2.66 2.07
N ALA A 76 -17.42 -2.43 2.49
CA ALA A 76 -17.91 -2.78 3.81
C ALA A 76 -19.09 -3.73 3.65
N ASN A 77 -18.97 -4.94 4.22
CA ASN A 77 -19.97 -6.01 4.11
C ASN A 77 -20.41 -6.27 2.65
N GLY A 78 -19.44 -6.29 1.72
CA GLY A 78 -19.67 -6.53 0.30
C GLY A 78 -20.28 -5.35 -0.48
N THR A 79 -20.47 -4.19 0.15
CA THR A 79 -20.92 -2.96 -0.51
C THR A 79 -19.75 -2.00 -0.66
N VAL A 80 -19.53 -1.45 -1.85
CA VAL A 80 -18.51 -0.42 -2.08
C VAL A 80 -18.86 0.82 -1.25
N ALA A 81 -17.95 1.19 -0.36
CA ALA A 81 -18.06 2.37 0.50
C ALA A 81 -17.33 3.57 -0.12
N ALA A 82 -16.20 3.32 -0.79
CA ALA A 82 -15.43 4.31 -1.54
C ALA A 82 -14.60 3.62 -2.63
N GLU A 83 -14.50 4.25 -3.80
CA GLU A 83 -13.59 3.85 -4.87
C GLU A 83 -12.39 4.79 -4.86
N ASP A 84 -11.19 4.27 -5.14
CA ASP A 84 -9.92 5.04 -5.17
C ASP A 84 -9.73 5.92 -3.91
N ALA A 85 -10.08 5.38 -2.75
CA ALA A 85 -9.96 6.06 -1.47
C ALA A 85 -8.49 6.24 -1.10
N TYR A 86 -8.15 7.37 -0.48
CA TYR A 86 -6.80 7.58 0.05
C TYR A 86 -6.58 6.73 1.30
N LEU A 87 -5.79 5.65 1.22
CA LEU A 87 -5.68 4.65 2.29
C LEU A 87 -4.45 4.81 3.18
N PHE A 88 -3.29 5.10 2.58
CA PHE A 88 -2.05 5.18 3.33
C PHE A 88 -1.13 6.31 2.86
N ASN A 89 -0.52 7.00 3.82
CA ASN A 89 0.65 7.84 3.59
C ASN A 89 1.88 6.94 3.37
N LEU A 90 2.75 7.32 2.43
CA LEU A 90 4.02 6.65 2.17
C LEU A 90 5.17 7.58 2.56
N TRP A 91 6.06 7.13 3.43
CA TRP A 91 7.21 7.95 3.82
C TRP A 91 8.53 7.34 3.35
N GLY A 92 9.11 7.97 2.34
CA GLY A 92 10.37 7.53 1.72
C GLY A 92 11.64 7.95 2.44
N GLY A 93 11.56 8.58 3.62
CA GLY A 93 12.75 9.08 4.33
C GLY A 93 13.69 7.97 4.84
N THR A 94 13.20 6.73 4.93
CA THR A 94 13.98 5.52 5.23
C THR A 94 14.23 4.64 3.99
N LEU A 95 13.92 5.12 2.80
CA LEU A 95 14.14 4.39 1.56
C LEU A 95 15.64 4.09 1.38
N LYS A 96 15.96 2.81 1.20
CA LYS A 96 17.31 2.37 0.90
C LYS A 96 17.61 2.60 -0.58
N PRO A 97 18.90 2.77 -0.97
CA PRO A 97 19.28 2.72 -2.38
C PRO A 97 18.81 1.42 -3.02
N ILE A 98 18.44 1.47 -4.30
CA ILE A 98 18.02 0.29 -5.06
C ILE A 98 19.09 -0.81 -4.97
N GLN A 99 18.65 -2.05 -4.72
CA GLN A 99 19.51 -3.22 -4.62
C GLN A 99 19.21 -4.19 -5.76
N MET A 100 20.20 -4.98 -6.16
CA MET A 100 20.01 -6.08 -7.12
C MET A 100 20.02 -7.42 -6.39
N GLU A 101 18.92 -8.17 -6.49
CA GLU A 101 18.80 -9.55 -6.01
C GLU A 101 18.71 -10.48 -7.23
N GLY A 102 19.88 -10.94 -7.71
CA GLY A 102 19.95 -11.70 -8.97
C GLY A 102 19.56 -10.83 -10.16
N SER A 103 18.46 -11.18 -10.83
CA SER A 103 17.88 -10.42 -11.95
C SER A 103 16.76 -9.47 -11.54
N ASN A 104 16.54 -9.28 -10.25
CA ASN A 104 15.49 -8.41 -9.75
C ASN A 104 16.10 -7.13 -9.19
N ALA A 105 15.48 -6.00 -9.51
CA ALA A 105 15.66 -4.75 -8.82
C ALA A 105 14.75 -4.72 -7.60
N VAL A 106 15.31 -4.35 -6.45
CA VAL A 106 14.62 -4.32 -5.17
C VAL A 106 14.72 -2.93 -4.57
N LEU A 107 13.56 -2.38 -4.21
CA LEU A 107 13.43 -1.11 -3.53
C LEU A 107 12.68 -1.32 -2.21
N GLU A 108 13.29 -0.95 -1.09
CA GLU A 108 12.77 -1.24 0.24
C GLU A 108 13.04 -0.07 1.18
N GLY A 109 12.14 0.14 2.14
CA GLY A 109 12.38 1.02 3.27
C GLY A 109 11.39 2.16 3.40
N THR A 110 10.47 2.34 2.44
CA THR A 110 9.34 3.26 2.60
C THR A 110 8.44 2.77 3.73
N THR A 111 8.21 3.57 4.75
CA THR A 111 7.23 3.22 5.79
C THR A 111 5.82 3.55 5.29
N VAL A 112 4.86 2.72 5.69
CA VAL A 112 3.46 2.84 5.29
C VAL A 112 2.65 3.20 6.53
N HIS A 113 1.89 4.27 6.46
CA HIS A 113 1.13 4.81 7.58
C HIS A 113 -0.34 4.98 7.20
N ILE A 114 -1.25 4.78 8.14
CA ILE A 114 -2.69 5.03 7.92
C ILE A 114 -2.90 6.50 7.51
N SER A 115 -3.71 6.72 6.49
CA SER A 115 -4.18 8.06 6.10
C SER A 115 -5.25 8.59 7.07
N PRO A 116 -5.46 9.91 7.15
CA PRO A 116 -6.55 10.46 7.97
C PRO A 116 -7.94 9.96 7.54
N ASP A 117 -8.16 9.79 6.23
CA ASP A 117 -9.44 9.33 5.68
C ASP A 117 -9.71 7.87 6.03
N ALA A 118 -8.69 7.01 5.93
CA ALA A 118 -8.79 5.61 6.31
C ALA A 118 -8.98 5.45 7.82
N ALA A 119 -8.25 6.21 8.64
CA ALA A 119 -8.43 6.21 10.10
C ALA A 119 -9.89 6.55 10.46
N SER A 120 -10.42 7.63 9.90
CA SER A 120 -11.80 8.06 10.13
C SER A 120 -12.81 6.98 9.71
N LEU A 121 -12.67 6.42 8.52
CA LEU A 121 -13.58 5.41 7.98
C LEU A 121 -13.55 4.11 8.81
N LEU A 122 -12.36 3.61 9.15
CA LEU A 122 -12.19 2.38 9.91
C LEU A 122 -12.71 2.53 11.35
N ASN A 123 -12.42 3.65 11.99
CA ASN A 123 -12.93 3.97 13.33
C ASN A 123 -14.46 4.06 13.34
N GLN A 124 -15.06 4.71 12.33
CA GLN A 124 -16.51 4.77 12.20
C GLN A 124 -17.11 3.39 11.97
N THR A 125 -16.53 2.60 11.07
CA THR A 125 -17.04 1.28 10.68
C THR A 125 -16.98 0.28 11.83
N PHE A 126 -15.85 0.24 12.54
CA PHE A 126 -15.62 -0.68 13.65
C PHE A 126 -15.97 -0.11 15.02
N LYS A 127 -16.51 1.11 15.08
CA LYS A 127 -16.89 1.82 16.32
C LYS A 127 -15.76 1.84 17.35
N THR A 128 -14.58 2.22 16.88
CA THR A 128 -13.34 2.27 17.68
C THR A 128 -12.64 3.62 17.49
N ASP A 129 -11.64 3.89 18.32
CA ASP A 129 -10.69 5.01 18.22
C ASP A 129 -9.24 4.51 18.11
N ALA A 130 -9.05 3.20 17.96
CA ALA A 130 -7.74 2.56 17.95
C ALA A 130 -6.95 2.81 16.66
N VAL A 131 -7.63 3.10 15.54
CA VAL A 131 -6.95 3.38 14.26
C VAL A 131 -6.62 4.86 14.21
N GLN A 132 -5.36 5.20 14.45
CA GLN A 132 -4.92 6.59 14.45
C GLN A 132 -4.41 7.02 13.08
N ASP A 133 -4.59 8.30 12.76
CA ASP A 133 -3.84 8.94 11.68
C ASP A 133 -2.34 8.77 11.92
N GLU A 134 -1.57 8.63 10.85
CA GLU A 134 -0.12 8.37 10.84
C GLU A 134 0.31 7.06 11.56
N MET A 135 -0.63 6.19 11.93
CA MET A 135 -0.30 4.90 12.53
C MET A 135 0.54 4.06 11.56
N LEU A 136 1.75 3.72 11.97
CA LEU A 136 2.66 2.87 11.19
C LEU A 136 2.07 1.45 11.06
N VAL A 137 1.89 0.98 9.84
CA VAL A 137 1.38 -0.37 9.54
C VAL A 137 2.41 -1.30 8.92
N GLY A 138 3.52 -0.77 8.40
CA GLY A 138 4.58 -1.61 7.87
C GLY A 138 5.67 -0.87 7.12
N VAL A 139 6.53 -1.65 6.47
CA VAL A 139 7.59 -1.18 5.58
C VAL A 139 7.36 -1.84 4.22
N ALA A 140 7.30 -1.03 3.17
CA ALA A 140 7.11 -1.51 1.82
C ALA A 140 8.43 -2.02 1.20
N LYS A 141 8.31 -3.11 0.45
CA LYS A 141 9.32 -3.67 -0.45
C LYS A 141 8.67 -3.86 -1.82
N ILE A 142 9.30 -3.34 -2.86
CA ILE A 142 8.94 -3.57 -4.25
C ILE A 142 10.07 -4.38 -4.88
N THR A 143 9.71 -5.43 -5.61
CA THR A 143 10.64 -6.28 -6.35
C THR A 143 10.16 -6.37 -7.80
N VAL A 144 11.01 -5.97 -8.74
CA VAL A 144 10.70 -5.98 -10.17
C VAL A 144 11.78 -6.75 -10.92
N ALA A 145 11.37 -7.65 -11.83
CA ALA A 145 12.29 -8.31 -12.73
C ALA A 145 12.83 -7.32 -13.77
N THR A 146 14.13 -7.31 -14.00
CA THR A 146 14.76 -6.39 -14.97
C THR A 146 15.03 -7.05 -16.32
N GLN A 147 14.27 -8.11 -16.67
CA GLN A 147 14.45 -8.92 -17.88
C GLN A 147 13.23 -8.86 -18.79
#